data_AF-A0AA36DF02-F1
#
_entry.id   AF-A0AA36DF02-F1
#
_cell.length_a   1.000
_cell.length_b   1.000
_cell.length_c   1.000
_cell.angle_alpha   90.00
_cell.angle_beta   90.00
_cell.angle_gamma   90.00
#
_symmetry.space_group_name_H-M   'P 1'
#
loop_
_entity.id
_entity.type
_entity.pdbx_description
1 polymer ?
#
loop_
_entity_poly.entity_id
_entity_poly.type
_entity_poly.pdbx_seq_one_letter_code
_entity_poly.pdbx_strand_id
1 'polypeptide(L)'
;MLTDYNRGAQPTEQPLRKTSNRQPLGDVQPNQETRGQSGPKPVVKPVQPAKVDHRQYLCPDYAEDVIPYLRSVERSFALEPNFLQEAQVKPKHRAILIDWVVQVHHRWAWHPESLALAVHLIDQYLAKIPIDRKDMQLLSMAALFIAGKFEETHLPEMQEFEYMSANSFTRDDIYKYEQRLLRSINFTLCRPAPITFLRAHFTELAVPSIVHQRAQYLIELCFQTYELCHLLPSHMALVSLALSATLYGHKLNVARFREEVGMTVVAYDAAVAALATAIIDNQNQQRIVGIKNKYTEQVYNKVSEFDAATLKEIELTDGRLIRGRFVCTDNVPNIILADANERWKDETSDDPPRRIGLVLIARKHLVKIELIKCLDSDGSDTSYA
;
A
#
# COMPACT_ATOMS: atom_id res chain seq x y z
N MET A 1 39.16 -26.88 21.88
CA MET A 1 39.71 -27.01 20.51
C MET A 1 38.82 -26.19 19.59
N LEU A 2 39.43 -25.44 18.66
CA LEU A 2 38.89 -24.35 17.83
C LEU A 2 39.06 -22.94 18.44
N THR A 3 40.32 -22.59 18.67
CA THR A 3 40.83 -21.22 18.48
C THR A 3 41.60 -21.19 17.15
N ASP A 4 41.69 -20.01 16.54
CA ASP A 4 42.58 -19.63 15.43
C ASP A 4 42.11 -19.94 13.99
N TYR A 5 41.29 -19.05 13.43
CA TYR A 5 41.37 -18.68 12.01
C TYR A 5 40.92 -17.21 11.83
N ASN A 6 41.79 -16.28 12.19
CA ASN A 6 41.61 -14.88 11.82
C ASN A 6 42.98 -14.25 11.49
N ARG A 7 43.40 -14.38 10.23
CA ARG A 7 44.44 -13.55 9.62
C ARG A 7 44.05 -13.18 8.20
N GLY A 8 43.77 -11.89 8.02
CA GLY A 8 44.21 -11.09 6.87
C GLY A 8 43.64 -11.45 5.50
N ALA A 9 42.52 -10.81 5.15
CA ALA A 9 42.25 -10.42 3.76
C ALA A 9 41.52 -9.07 3.77
N GLN A 10 42.23 -8.01 3.42
CA GLN A 10 41.61 -6.74 3.05
C GLN A 10 40.77 -6.97 1.78
N PRO A 11 39.53 -6.48 1.69
CA PRO A 11 38.77 -6.57 0.45
C PRO A 11 39.33 -5.54 -0.54
N THR A 12 40.01 -6.03 -1.57
CA THR A 12 40.38 -5.25 -2.74
C THR A 12 39.09 -4.91 -3.50
N GLU A 13 38.59 -3.67 -3.34
CA GLU A 13 37.51 -3.15 -4.20
C GLU A 13 38.03 -3.07 -5.64
N GLN A 14 37.59 -4.00 -6.49
CA GLN A 14 37.76 -3.86 -7.93
C GLN A 14 36.65 -2.94 -8.46
N PRO A 15 36.98 -1.87 -9.20
CA PRO A 15 35.97 -1.02 -9.79
C PRO A 15 35.16 -1.81 -10.81
N LEU A 16 33.83 -1.76 -10.65
CA LEU A 16 32.87 -2.32 -11.60
C LEU A 16 33.20 -1.80 -13.02
N ARG A 17 33.43 -2.74 -13.96
CA ARG A 17 33.65 -2.44 -15.37
C ARG A 17 32.51 -1.55 -15.89
N LYS A 18 32.88 -0.41 -16.49
CA LYS A 18 31.97 0.44 -17.25
C LYS A 18 31.41 -0.36 -18.43
N THR A 19 30.14 -0.73 -18.36
CA THR A 19 29.39 -1.28 -19.51
C THR A 19 28.25 -0.34 -19.88
N SER A 20 28.39 0.15 -21.11
CA SER A 20 27.48 0.83 -22.04
C SER A 20 25.98 0.87 -21.70
N ASN A 21 25.37 2.06 -21.92
CA ASN A 21 23.94 2.37 -22.06
C ASN A 21 22.96 1.67 -21.10
N ARG A 22 23.00 2.03 -19.81
CA ARG A 22 21.87 1.84 -18.89
C ARG A 22 20.93 3.03 -19.04
N GLN A 23 19.68 2.80 -19.45
CA GLN A 23 18.68 3.87 -19.43
C GLN A 23 18.46 4.30 -17.96
N PRO A 24 18.57 5.60 -17.63
CA PRO A 24 18.11 6.08 -16.33
C PRO A 24 16.61 5.78 -16.20
N LEU A 25 16.05 5.74 -14.99
CA LEU A 25 14.59 5.78 -14.80
C LEU A 25 14.06 6.98 -15.63
N GLY A 26 13.60 6.73 -16.84
CA GLY A 26 12.86 7.67 -17.68
C GLY A 26 11.40 7.36 -17.48
N ASP A 27 10.53 8.34 -17.72
CA ASP A 27 9.09 8.16 -17.70
C ASP A 27 8.73 6.90 -18.52
N VAL A 28 8.31 5.84 -17.83
CA VAL A 28 7.73 4.67 -18.48
C VAL A 28 6.43 5.15 -19.10
N GLN A 29 6.47 5.46 -20.40
CA GLN A 29 5.27 5.72 -21.16
C GLN A 29 4.46 4.42 -21.23
N PRO A 30 3.17 4.43 -20.87
CA PRO A 30 2.33 3.27 -21.04
C PRO A 30 2.09 3.04 -22.54
N ASN A 31 2.28 1.79 -22.98
CA ASN A 31 1.94 1.28 -24.30
C ASN A 31 2.67 1.91 -25.50
N GLN A 32 3.79 1.30 -25.89
CA GLN A 32 4.09 1.13 -27.31
C GLN A 32 4.39 -0.35 -27.57
N GLU A 33 3.48 -1.01 -28.28
CA GLU A 33 3.75 -2.30 -28.90
C GLU A 33 4.91 -2.15 -29.88
N THR A 34 6.11 -2.55 -29.47
CA THR A 34 7.20 -2.80 -30.42
C THR A 34 6.82 -3.99 -31.30
N ARG A 35 6.33 -3.69 -32.51
CA ARG A 35 6.25 -4.63 -33.64
C ARG A 35 7.66 -5.16 -33.94
N GLY A 36 7.95 -6.38 -33.51
CA GLY A 36 9.21 -7.06 -33.82
C GLY A 36 9.28 -8.47 -33.25
N GLN A 37 8.98 -9.46 -34.12
CA GLN A 37 9.24 -10.90 -34.04
C GLN A 37 8.66 -11.67 -32.83
N SER A 38 7.50 -12.28 -33.09
CA SER A 38 6.77 -13.20 -32.23
C SER A 38 7.48 -14.55 -32.08
N GLY A 39 8.26 -14.70 -31.01
CA GLY A 39 8.42 -16.01 -30.36
C GLY A 39 7.16 -16.34 -29.55
N PRO A 40 6.81 -17.62 -29.34
CA PRO A 40 5.65 -17.98 -28.53
C PRO A 40 5.84 -17.44 -27.11
N LYS A 41 4.95 -16.52 -26.70
CA LYS A 41 4.88 -16.02 -25.33
C LYS A 41 4.60 -17.23 -24.42
N PRO A 42 5.40 -17.49 -23.36
CA PRO A 42 5.03 -18.49 -22.37
C PRO A 42 3.70 -18.06 -21.74
N VAL A 43 2.67 -18.88 -21.95
CA VAL A 43 1.34 -18.68 -21.39
C VAL A 43 1.40 -19.09 -19.92
N VAL A 44 1.74 -18.15 -19.04
CA VAL A 44 1.53 -18.31 -17.61
C VAL A 44 0.02 -18.31 -17.39
N LYS A 45 -0.55 -19.46 -17.04
CA LYS A 45 -1.98 -19.56 -16.69
C LYS A 45 -2.20 -18.74 -15.41
N PRO A 46 -3.20 -17.84 -15.37
CA PRO A 46 -3.53 -17.15 -14.14
C PRO A 46 -3.96 -18.19 -13.10
N VAL A 47 -3.20 -18.30 -12.01
CA VAL A 47 -3.66 -19.02 -10.82
C VAL A 47 -4.72 -18.13 -10.19
N GLN A 48 -5.98 -18.57 -10.20
CA GLN A 48 -7.04 -17.84 -9.50
C GLN A 48 -6.72 -17.87 -8.00
N PRO A 49 -6.73 -16.71 -7.30
CA PRO A 49 -6.55 -16.72 -5.86
C PRO A 49 -7.70 -17.51 -5.24
N ALA A 50 -7.36 -18.52 -4.44
CA ALA A 50 -8.36 -19.30 -3.72
C ALA A 50 -9.22 -18.35 -2.85
N LYS A 51 -10.53 -18.63 -2.73
CA LYS A 51 -11.37 -17.96 -1.72
C LYS A 51 -10.83 -18.36 -0.35
N VAL A 52 -9.99 -17.52 0.25
CA VAL A 52 -9.42 -17.84 1.55
C VAL A 52 -10.36 -17.39 2.65
N ASP A 53 -10.73 -18.31 3.53
CA ASP A 53 -11.37 -17.94 4.79
C ASP A 53 -10.35 -17.23 5.68
N HIS A 54 -10.48 -15.91 5.78
CA HIS A 54 -9.57 -15.07 6.55
C HIS A 54 -9.61 -15.32 8.06
N ARG A 55 -10.58 -16.11 8.55
CA ARG A 55 -10.68 -16.51 9.96
C ARG A 55 -9.77 -17.68 10.34
N GLN A 56 -9.24 -18.43 9.38
CA GLN A 56 -8.44 -19.64 9.66
C GLN A 56 -6.98 -19.35 10.05
N TYR A 57 -6.52 -18.10 9.92
CA TYR A 57 -5.08 -17.78 10.02
C TYR A 57 -4.52 -17.74 11.44
N LEU A 58 -5.38 -17.75 12.45
CA LEU A 58 -4.96 -17.81 13.85
C LEU A 58 -5.52 -19.09 14.46
N CYS A 59 -4.62 -19.97 14.88
CA CYS A 59 -4.99 -21.06 15.79
C CYS A 59 -5.40 -20.41 17.13
N PRO A 60 -6.67 -20.56 17.57
CA PRO A 60 -7.14 -19.90 18.79
C PRO A 60 -6.27 -20.21 20.01
N ASP A 61 -5.78 -21.44 20.10
CA ASP A 61 -4.93 -21.93 21.20
C ASP A 61 -3.61 -21.16 21.34
N TYR A 62 -3.10 -20.55 20.26
CA TYR A 62 -1.84 -19.78 20.26
C TYR A 62 -2.03 -18.30 19.95
N ALA A 63 -3.25 -17.84 19.68
CA ALA A 63 -3.51 -16.46 19.28
C ALA A 63 -3.10 -15.46 20.38
N GLU A 64 -3.33 -15.83 21.65
CA GLU A 64 -2.98 -15.03 22.82
C GLU A 64 -1.45 -14.88 23.00
N ASP A 65 -0.65 -15.81 22.49
CA ASP A 65 0.82 -15.74 22.56
C ASP A 65 1.44 -15.09 21.31
N VAL A 66 0.93 -15.45 20.13
CA VAL A 66 1.51 -15.07 18.83
C VAL A 66 1.36 -13.57 18.58
N ILE A 67 0.18 -12.98 18.80
CA ILE A 67 -0.04 -11.56 18.49
C ILE A 67 0.80 -10.63 19.39
N PRO A 68 0.90 -10.82 20.72
CA PRO A 68 1.86 -10.07 21.54
C PRO A 68 3.32 -10.29 21.11
N TYR A 69 3.72 -11.52 20.79
CA TYR A 69 5.07 -11.81 20.30
C TYR A 69 5.38 -11.02 19.03
N LEU A 70 4.50 -11.07 18.02
CA LEU A 70 4.68 -10.35 16.76
C LEU A 70 4.79 -8.83 16.98
N ARG A 71 3.96 -8.26 17.87
CA ARG A 71 4.07 -6.83 18.25
C ARG A 71 5.40 -6.48 18.95
N SER A 72 5.95 -7.41 19.74
CA SER A 72 7.26 -7.19 20.36
C SER A 72 8.38 -7.20 19.31
N VAL A 73 8.25 -8.07 18.30
CA VAL A 73 9.24 -8.27 17.25
C VAL A 73 9.21 -7.14 16.23
N GLU A 74 8.05 -6.59 15.88
CA GLU A 74 7.92 -5.59 14.81
C GLU A 74 8.77 -4.33 15.06
N ARG A 75 8.97 -3.96 16.32
CA ARG A 75 9.76 -2.79 16.73
C ARG A 75 11.24 -2.94 16.36
N SER A 76 11.78 -4.16 16.33
CA SER A 76 13.15 -4.43 15.92
C SER A 76 13.39 -4.18 14.42
N PHE A 77 12.32 -4.02 13.65
CA PHE A 77 12.33 -3.77 12.21
C PHE A 77 11.81 -2.38 11.85
N ALA A 78 11.62 -1.51 12.84
CA ALA A 78 11.13 -0.15 12.62
C ALA A 78 12.09 0.63 11.70
N LEU A 79 11.49 1.39 10.77
CA LEU A 79 12.20 2.36 9.95
C LEU A 79 12.12 3.72 10.64
N GLU A 80 13.22 4.47 10.61
CA GLU A 80 13.19 5.85 11.07
C GLU A 80 12.30 6.70 10.15
N PRO A 81 11.49 7.61 10.71
CA PRO A 81 10.81 8.62 9.92
C PRO A 81 11.81 9.39 9.08
N ASN A 82 11.46 9.69 7.83
CA ASN A 82 12.30 10.44 6.90
C ASN A 82 13.67 9.78 6.57
N PHE A 83 13.79 8.45 6.58
CA PHE A 83 15.06 7.75 6.30
C PHE A 83 15.73 8.06 4.94
N LEU A 84 15.04 8.68 3.98
CA LEU A 84 15.62 9.16 2.71
C LEU A 84 16.08 10.63 2.74
N GLN A 85 16.01 11.32 3.87
CA GLN A 85 16.33 12.76 3.94
C GLN A 85 17.76 13.06 3.45
N GLU A 86 18.72 12.25 3.84
CA GLU A 86 20.14 12.37 3.44
C GLU A 86 20.50 11.47 2.25
N ALA A 87 19.54 10.71 1.72
CA ALA A 87 19.77 9.80 0.61
C ALA A 87 19.82 10.54 -0.74
N GLN A 88 20.59 9.97 -1.67
CA GLN A 88 20.58 10.38 -3.07
C GLN A 88 19.21 10.11 -3.73
N VAL A 89 18.56 9.03 -3.30
CA VAL A 89 17.21 8.65 -3.74
C VAL A 89 16.18 9.54 -3.05
N LYS A 90 15.16 9.97 -3.80
CA LYS A 90 14.08 10.83 -3.30
C LYS A 90 12.79 10.02 -3.12
N PRO A 91 11.87 10.47 -2.24
CA PRO A 91 10.58 9.80 -2.02
C PRO A 91 9.82 9.46 -3.31
N LYS A 92 9.84 10.37 -4.30
CA LYS A 92 9.23 10.13 -5.62
C LYS A 92 9.83 8.93 -6.36
N HIS A 93 11.15 8.72 -6.29
CA HIS A 93 11.80 7.57 -6.92
C HIS A 93 11.39 6.25 -6.25
N ARG A 94 11.26 6.27 -4.92
CA ARG A 94 10.73 5.13 -4.15
C ARG A 94 9.29 4.83 -4.54
N ALA A 95 8.41 5.82 -4.61
CA ALA A 95 7.01 5.62 -4.99
C ALA A 95 6.87 4.94 -6.37
N ILE A 96 7.64 5.39 -7.38
CA ILE A 96 7.69 4.77 -8.71
C ILE A 96 8.20 3.32 -8.63
N LEU A 97 9.22 3.07 -7.81
CA LEU A 97 9.78 1.74 -7.64
C LEU A 97 8.77 0.77 -7.01
N ILE A 98 8.11 1.18 -5.92
CA ILE A 98 7.11 0.38 -5.21
C ILE A 98 5.90 0.10 -6.11
N ASP A 99 5.49 1.07 -6.92
CA ASP A 99 4.41 0.86 -7.91
C ASP A 99 4.75 -0.27 -8.89
N TRP A 100 5.96 -0.26 -9.42
CA TRP A 100 6.42 -1.32 -10.31
C TRP A 100 6.53 -2.67 -9.58
N VAL A 101 7.02 -2.68 -8.33
CA VAL A 101 7.05 -3.90 -7.49
C VAL A 101 5.66 -4.50 -7.31
N VAL A 102 4.63 -3.66 -7.08
CA VAL A 102 3.24 -4.11 -6.97
C VAL A 102 2.74 -4.73 -8.28
N GLN A 103 3.08 -4.13 -9.43
CA GLN A 103 2.70 -4.68 -10.73
C GLN A 103 3.34 -6.05 -10.99
N VAL A 104 4.63 -6.22 -10.66
CA VAL A 104 5.35 -7.49 -10.80
C VAL A 104 4.79 -8.54 -9.84
N HIS A 105 4.59 -8.17 -8.56
CA HIS A 105 3.96 -9.03 -7.54
C HIS A 105 2.58 -9.53 -7.99
N HIS A 106 1.75 -8.62 -8.49
CA HIS A 106 0.40 -8.95 -8.96
C HIS A 106 0.41 -9.85 -10.20
N ARG A 107 1.37 -9.65 -11.12
CA ARG A 107 1.56 -10.50 -12.31
C ARG A 107 1.80 -11.97 -11.94
N TRP A 108 2.50 -12.22 -10.83
CA TRP A 108 2.78 -13.57 -10.33
C TRP A 108 1.71 -14.13 -9.40
N ALA A 109 0.65 -13.35 -9.10
CA ALA A 109 -0.43 -13.74 -8.20
C ALA A 109 0.07 -14.23 -6.82
N TRP A 110 1.14 -13.61 -6.32
CA TRP A 110 1.76 -13.93 -5.05
C TRP A 110 0.94 -13.45 -3.85
N HIS A 111 1.22 -14.04 -2.69
CA HIS A 111 0.61 -13.68 -1.42
C HIS A 111 0.99 -12.25 -0.99
N PRO A 112 0.11 -11.53 -0.28
CA PRO A 112 0.40 -10.17 0.19
C PRO A 112 1.58 -10.10 1.18
N GLU A 113 1.89 -11.20 1.88
CA GLU A 113 3.08 -11.37 2.72
C GLU A 113 4.37 -11.16 1.92
N SER A 114 4.46 -11.75 0.73
CA SER A 114 5.61 -11.61 -0.19
C SER A 114 5.82 -10.16 -0.61
N LEU A 115 4.75 -9.43 -0.92
CA LEU A 115 4.83 -7.99 -1.22
C LEU A 115 5.32 -7.22 0.00
N ALA A 116 4.73 -7.46 1.17
CA ALA A 116 5.11 -6.77 2.40
C ALA A 116 6.58 -7.01 2.76
N LEU A 117 7.10 -8.22 2.55
CA LEU A 117 8.50 -8.56 2.76
C LEU A 117 9.39 -7.85 1.73
N ALA A 118 9.06 -7.92 0.43
CA ALA A 118 9.84 -7.26 -0.62
C ALA A 118 9.97 -5.75 -0.39
N VAL A 119 8.87 -5.05 -0.07
CA VAL A 119 8.89 -3.61 0.23
C VAL A 119 9.78 -3.31 1.44
N HIS A 120 9.64 -4.09 2.51
CA HIS A 120 10.46 -3.92 3.70
C HIS A 120 11.96 -4.09 3.43
N LEU A 121 12.33 -5.11 2.63
CA LEU A 121 13.72 -5.34 2.23
C LEU A 121 14.29 -4.16 1.44
N ILE A 122 13.49 -3.60 0.52
CA ILE A 122 13.87 -2.42 -0.24
C ILE A 122 14.12 -1.23 0.70
N ASP A 123 13.20 -0.94 1.61
CA ASP A 123 13.30 0.22 2.49
C ASP A 123 14.46 0.11 3.48
N GLN A 124 14.66 -1.06 4.07
CA GLN A 124 15.80 -1.30 4.98
C GLN A 124 17.14 -1.15 4.26
N TYR A 125 17.20 -1.55 2.99
CA TYR A 125 18.38 -1.36 2.19
C TYR A 125 18.61 0.12 1.88
N LEU A 126 17.56 0.83 1.43
CA LEU A 126 17.63 2.26 1.10
C LEU A 126 17.99 3.13 2.32
N ALA A 127 17.59 2.73 3.53
CA ALA A 127 17.93 3.42 4.76
C ALA A 127 19.41 3.30 5.16
N LYS A 128 20.11 2.26 4.70
CA LYS A 128 21.47 1.94 5.16
C LYS A 128 22.54 2.09 4.09
N ILE A 129 22.19 1.85 2.83
CA ILE A 129 23.16 1.71 1.74
C ILE A 129 22.88 2.75 0.66
N PRO A 130 23.84 3.65 0.39
CA PRO A 130 23.77 4.53 -0.77
C PRO A 130 23.64 3.72 -2.06
N ILE A 131 22.65 4.08 -2.88
CA ILE A 131 22.38 3.41 -4.15
C ILE A 131 22.06 4.43 -5.24
N ASP A 132 22.59 4.17 -6.43
CA ASP A 132 22.25 4.93 -7.62
C ASP A 132 20.83 4.58 -8.09
N ARG A 133 20.12 5.58 -8.60
CA ARG A 133 18.77 5.42 -9.18
C ARG A 133 18.68 4.28 -10.19
N LYS A 134 19.71 4.09 -11.02
CA LYS A 134 19.76 3.05 -12.07
C LYS A 134 19.75 1.62 -11.52
N ASP A 135 20.16 1.42 -10.26
CA ASP A 135 20.29 0.11 -9.64
C ASP A 135 19.10 -0.21 -8.71
N MET A 136 18.18 0.73 -8.49
CA MET A 136 17.01 0.55 -7.62
C MET A 136 16.07 -0.57 -8.10
N GLN A 137 15.91 -0.73 -9.42
CA GLN A 137 15.07 -1.79 -9.98
C GLN A 137 15.72 -3.17 -9.78
N LEU A 138 17.06 -3.27 -9.88
CA LEU A 138 17.79 -4.49 -9.58
C LEU A 138 17.71 -4.87 -8.10
N LEU A 139 17.81 -3.89 -7.19
CA LEU A 139 17.52 -4.09 -5.77
C LEU A 139 16.12 -4.67 -5.56
N SER A 140 15.12 -4.14 -6.27
CA SER A 140 13.73 -4.60 -6.15
C SER A 140 13.51 -6.00 -6.71
N MET A 141 14.18 -6.34 -7.81
CA MET A 141 14.20 -7.71 -8.33
C MET A 141 14.79 -8.70 -7.34
N ALA A 142 15.91 -8.35 -6.71
CA ALA A 142 16.51 -9.17 -5.68
C ALA A 142 15.60 -9.29 -4.45
N ALA A 143 14.94 -8.20 -4.03
CA ALA A 143 13.99 -8.22 -2.93
C ALA A 143 12.78 -9.12 -3.19
N LEU A 144 12.19 -9.04 -4.39
CA LEU A 144 11.12 -9.93 -4.84
C LEU A 144 11.59 -11.39 -4.91
N PHE A 145 12.80 -11.65 -5.40
CA PHE A 145 13.37 -12.99 -5.46
C PHE A 145 13.57 -13.61 -4.07
N ILE A 146 14.07 -12.82 -3.11
CA ILE A 146 14.20 -13.24 -1.71
C ILE A 146 12.81 -13.48 -1.10
N ALA A 147 11.87 -12.55 -1.28
CA ALA A 147 10.53 -12.68 -0.71
C ALA A 147 9.79 -13.89 -1.27
N GLY A 148 9.85 -14.13 -2.58
CA GLY A 148 9.28 -15.30 -3.22
C GLY A 148 9.88 -16.60 -2.68
N LYS A 149 11.19 -16.66 -2.44
CA LYS A 149 11.82 -17.85 -1.82
C LYS A 149 11.39 -18.09 -0.38
N PHE A 150 10.98 -17.04 0.31
CA PHE A 150 10.66 -17.11 1.73
C PHE A 150 9.18 -17.42 1.98
N GLU A 151 8.28 -16.81 1.21
CA GLU A 151 6.84 -16.86 1.45
C GLU A 151 6.09 -17.77 0.46
N GLU A 152 6.59 -17.95 -0.77
CA GLU A 152 5.85 -18.67 -1.81
C GLU A 152 6.22 -20.14 -1.89
N THR A 153 5.22 -20.98 -2.15
CA THR A 153 5.43 -22.41 -2.43
C THR A 153 6.07 -22.62 -3.81
N HIS A 154 5.75 -21.75 -4.77
CA HIS A 154 6.21 -21.84 -6.15
C HIS A 154 6.87 -20.53 -6.57
N LEU A 155 8.20 -20.56 -6.63
CA LEU A 155 8.99 -19.48 -7.19
C LEU A 155 9.05 -19.63 -8.72
N PRO A 156 8.84 -18.54 -9.49
CA PRO A 156 9.11 -18.50 -10.91
C PRO A 156 10.56 -18.87 -11.24
N GLU A 157 10.77 -19.34 -12.48
CA GLU A 157 12.12 -19.58 -12.97
C GLU A 157 12.90 -18.27 -13.13
N MET A 158 14.22 -18.34 -13.03
CA MET A 158 15.10 -17.17 -13.12
C MET A 158 14.90 -16.37 -14.41
N GLN A 159 14.60 -17.05 -15.52
CA GLN A 159 14.31 -16.45 -16.81
C GLN A 159 13.08 -15.53 -16.76
N GLU A 160 12.09 -15.86 -15.93
CA GLU A 160 10.92 -14.98 -15.74
C GLU A 160 11.31 -13.70 -15.02
N PHE A 161 12.23 -13.75 -14.05
CA PHE A 161 12.75 -12.55 -13.39
C PHE A 161 13.51 -11.67 -14.40
N GLU A 162 14.40 -12.25 -15.21
CA GLU A 162 15.09 -11.52 -16.29
C GLU A 162 14.08 -10.86 -17.23
N TYR A 163 13.06 -11.61 -17.67
CA TYR A 163 11.98 -11.13 -18.53
C TYR A 163 11.19 -9.96 -17.92
N MET A 164 10.82 -10.03 -16.64
CA MET A 164 10.09 -8.95 -15.96
C MET A 164 10.89 -7.65 -15.86
N SER A 165 12.22 -7.74 -15.90
CA SER A 165 13.13 -6.58 -16.00
C SER A 165 13.39 -6.12 -17.45
N ALA A 166 12.65 -6.63 -18.42
CA ALA A 166 12.91 -6.46 -19.86
C ALA A 166 14.34 -6.85 -20.27
N ASN A 167 14.90 -7.87 -19.61
CA ASN A 167 16.29 -8.32 -19.75
C ASN A 167 17.34 -7.24 -19.44
N SER A 168 16.98 -6.24 -18.61
CA SER A 168 17.92 -5.20 -18.16
C SER A 168 18.96 -5.75 -17.19
N PHE A 169 18.65 -6.87 -16.54
CA PHE A 169 19.51 -7.53 -15.56
C PHE A 169 19.67 -9.00 -15.88
N THR A 170 20.88 -9.50 -15.71
CA THR A 170 21.18 -10.93 -15.85
C THR A 170 20.94 -11.68 -14.54
N ARG A 171 20.83 -12.99 -14.63
CA ARG A 171 20.83 -13.92 -13.48
C ARG A 171 21.94 -13.62 -12.48
N ASP A 172 23.16 -13.39 -12.97
CA ASP A 172 24.31 -13.10 -12.11
C ASP A 172 24.17 -11.76 -11.39
N ASP A 173 23.57 -10.76 -12.03
CA ASP A 173 23.30 -9.47 -11.39
C ASP A 173 22.30 -9.63 -10.25
N ILE A 174 21.22 -10.40 -10.48
CA ILE A 174 20.17 -10.65 -9.49
C ILE A 174 20.74 -11.44 -8.29
N TYR A 175 21.54 -12.49 -8.52
CA TYR A 175 22.19 -13.22 -7.44
C TYR A 175 23.19 -12.37 -6.64
N LYS A 176 23.96 -11.52 -7.30
CA LYS A 176 24.90 -10.61 -6.61
C LYS A 176 24.14 -9.62 -5.71
N TYR A 177 23.04 -9.05 -6.22
CA TYR A 177 22.22 -8.13 -5.43
C TYR A 177 21.46 -8.83 -4.30
N GLU A 178 21.00 -10.06 -4.52
CA GLU A 178 20.44 -10.90 -3.46
C GLU A 178 21.43 -11.07 -2.30
N GLN A 179 22.66 -11.50 -2.60
CA GLN A 179 23.69 -11.68 -1.57
C GLN A 179 24.01 -10.37 -0.85
N ARG A 180 24.05 -9.25 -1.59
CA ARG A 180 24.29 -7.93 -1.02
C ARG A 180 23.16 -7.50 -0.08
N LEU A 181 21.91 -7.71 -0.50
CA LEU A 181 20.71 -7.38 0.28
C LEU A 181 20.60 -8.25 1.54
N LEU A 182 20.80 -9.57 1.43
CA LEU A 182 20.78 -10.46 2.60
C LEU A 182 21.86 -10.10 3.63
N ARG A 183 23.06 -9.74 3.16
CA ARG A 183 24.13 -9.27 4.06
C ARG A 183 23.81 -7.96 4.74
N SER A 184 23.16 -7.00 4.06
CA SER A 184 22.85 -5.69 4.66
C SER A 184 21.82 -5.75 5.79
N ILE A 185 21.00 -6.79 5.80
CA ILE A 185 20.00 -7.06 6.85
C ILE A 185 20.43 -8.16 7.83
N ASN A 186 21.68 -8.63 7.74
CA ASN A 186 22.19 -9.75 8.53
C ASN A 186 21.29 -11.00 8.46
N PHE A 187 20.73 -11.29 7.29
CA PHE A 187 19.79 -12.40 7.05
C PHE A 187 18.53 -12.37 7.94
N THR A 188 18.18 -11.21 8.49
CA THR A 188 17.01 -11.06 9.36
C THR A 188 15.74 -10.85 8.52
N LEU A 189 15.09 -11.95 8.13
CA LEU A 189 13.90 -11.95 7.27
C LEU A 189 12.58 -12.12 8.05
N CYS A 190 12.62 -12.80 9.20
CA CYS A 190 11.45 -13.11 9.99
C CYS A 190 10.88 -11.86 10.67
N ARG A 191 9.90 -11.23 10.03
CA ARG A 191 9.18 -10.07 10.56
C ARG A 191 7.68 -10.21 10.37
N PRO A 192 6.86 -9.57 11.22
CA PRO A 192 5.42 -9.56 11.02
C PRO A 192 5.04 -8.69 9.81
N ALA A 193 4.14 -9.21 8.99
CA ALA A 193 3.52 -8.49 7.89
C ALA A 193 2.25 -7.76 8.38
N PRO A 194 1.90 -6.59 7.82
CA PRO A 194 0.67 -5.87 8.22
C PRO A 194 -0.60 -6.70 7.99
N ILE A 195 -0.59 -7.57 6.96
CA ILE A 195 -1.71 -8.45 6.65
C ILE A 195 -2.01 -9.43 7.79
N THR A 196 -1.01 -9.86 8.55
CA THR A 196 -1.18 -10.75 9.70
C THR A 196 -2.01 -10.07 10.79
N PHE A 197 -1.69 -8.82 11.13
CA PHE A 197 -2.45 -8.02 12.10
C PHE A 197 -3.84 -7.66 11.57
N LEU A 198 -3.97 -7.36 10.27
CA LEU A 198 -5.28 -7.10 9.66
C LEU A 198 -6.22 -8.31 9.79
N ARG A 199 -5.72 -9.52 9.54
CA ARG A 199 -6.52 -10.75 9.69
C ARG A 199 -6.89 -11.02 11.15
N ALA A 200 -5.99 -10.73 12.09
CA ALA A 200 -6.26 -10.84 13.53
C ALA A 200 -7.43 -9.95 13.94
N HIS A 201 -7.32 -8.64 13.68
CA HIS A 201 -8.37 -7.68 14.01
C HIS A 201 -9.66 -7.95 13.22
N PHE A 202 -9.58 -8.35 11.96
CA PHE A 202 -10.77 -8.69 11.18
C PHE A 202 -11.52 -9.91 11.75
N THR A 203 -10.82 -10.91 12.29
CA THR A 203 -11.44 -12.08 12.91
C THR A 203 -12.23 -11.70 14.17
N GLU A 204 -11.73 -10.72 14.94
CA GLU A 204 -12.44 -10.16 16.10
C GLU A 204 -13.66 -9.31 15.72
N LEU A 205 -13.76 -8.85 14.46
CA LEU A 205 -14.78 -7.91 14.00
C LEU A 205 -15.84 -8.59 13.13
N ALA A 206 -17.11 -8.33 13.44
CA ALA A 206 -18.24 -8.77 12.62
C ALA A 206 -18.47 -7.84 11.41
N VAL A 207 -17.43 -7.59 10.61
CA VAL A 207 -17.50 -6.73 9.41
C VAL A 207 -17.43 -7.54 8.12
N PRO A 208 -18.07 -7.10 7.01
CA PRO A 208 -18.07 -7.85 5.77
C PRO A 208 -16.69 -7.91 5.10
N SER A 209 -16.48 -8.91 4.25
CA SER A 209 -15.20 -9.14 3.55
C SER A 209 -14.72 -7.96 2.69
N ILE A 210 -15.63 -7.09 2.22
CA ILE A 210 -15.28 -5.87 1.49
C ILE A 210 -14.42 -4.91 2.35
N VAL A 211 -14.66 -4.88 3.67
CA VAL A 211 -13.87 -4.07 4.61
C VAL A 211 -12.45 -4.61 4.70
N HIS A 212 -12.28 -5.93 4.70
CA HIS A 212 -10.96 -6.56 4.68
C HIS A 212 -10.21 -6.23 3.39
N GLN A 213 -10.84 -6.44 2.23
CA GLN A 213 -10.20 -6.21 0.92
C GLN A 213 -9.83 -4.74 0.70
N ARG A 214 -10.70 -3.82 1.11
CA ARG A 214 -10.39 -2.39 1.09
C ARG A 214 -9.26 -2.05 2.07
N ALA A 215 -9.20 -2.67 3.25
CA ALA A 215 -8.08 -2.48 4.17
C ALA A 215 -6.76 -3.01 3.58
N GLN A 216 -6.77 -4.11 2.81
CA GLN A 216 -5.59 -4.60 2.08
C GLN A 216 -5.10 -3.58 1.05
N TYR A 217 -6.01 -3.01 0.25
CA TYR A 217 -5.71 -1.91 -0.66
C TYR A 217 -5.06 -0.72 0.07
N LEU A 218 -5.62 -0.33 1.22
CA LEU A 218 -5.11 0.78 2.01
C LEU A 218 -3.74 0.50 2.63
N ILE A 219 -3.44 -0.76 3.00
CA ILE A 219 -2.10 -1.16 3.45
C ILE A 219 -1.09 -1.01 2.31
N GLU A 220 -1.44 -1.41 1.09
CA GLU A 220 -0.55 -1.25 -0.07
C GLU A 220 -0.32 0.23 -0.41
N LEU A 221 -1.31 1.11 -0.19
CA LEU A 221 -1.07 2.56 -0.25
C LEU A 221 -0.07 3.03 0.82
N CYS A 222 -0.15 2.52 2.05
CA CYS A 222 0.85 2.81 3.09
C CYS A 222 2.27 2.43 2.65
N PHE A 223 2.43 1.33 1.89
CA PHE A 223 3.73 0.95 1.34
C PHE A 223 4.26 1.97 0.34
N GLN A 224 3.41 2.54 -0.50
CA GLN A 224 3.82 3.49 -1.54
C GLN A 224 4.05 4.91 -0.99
N THR A 225 3.21 5.36 -0.06
CA THR A 225 3.25 6.70 0.53
C THR A 225 4.42 6.85 1.52
N TYR A 226 5.31 7.80 1.25
CA TYR A 226 6.54 7.97 2.02
C TYR A 226 6.28 8.41 3.47
N GLU A 227 5.26 9.22 3.68
CA GLU A 227 4.80 9.68 4.99
C GLU A 227 4.24 8.54 5.85
N LEU A 228 3.93 7.37 5.26
CA LEU A 228 3.32 6.24 5.96
C LEU A 228 4.23 5.01 6.03
N CYS A 229 5.24 4.91 5.16
CA CYS A 229 6.07 3.70 5.05
C CYS A 229 6.89 3.35 6.31
N HIS A 230 7.07 4.30 7.23
CA HIS A 230 7.76 4.11 8.51
C HIS A 230 6.84 3.55 9.61
N LEU A 231 5.52 3.51 9.39
CA LEU A 231 4.58 2.99 10.36
C LEU A 231 4.87 1.52 10.66
N LEU A 232 4.67 1.12 11.92
CA LEU A 232 4.75 -0.28 12.29
C LEU A 232 3.67 -1.10 11.55
N PRO A 233 3.94 -2.38 11.22
CA PRO A 233 2.95 -3.25 10.58
C PRO A 233 1.59 -3.30 11.30
N SER A 234 1.57 -3.33 12.64
CA SER A 234 0.33 -3.28 13.43
C SER A 234 -0.39 -1.94 13.30
N HIS A 235 0.35 -0.82 13.21
CA HIS A 235 -0.23 0.51 13.02
C HIS A 235 -0.83 0.67 11.62
N MET A 236 -0.14 0.18 10.58
CA MET A 236 -0.69 0.14 9.21
C MET A 236 -2.00 -0.64 9.18
N ALA A 237 -2.03 -1.84 9.78
CA ALA A 237 -3.23 -2.66 9.84
C ALA A 237 -4.39 -1.95 10.55
N LEU A 238 -4.15 -1.33 11.70
CA LEU A 238 -5.16 -0.59 12.46
C LEU A 238 -5.71 0.59 11.65
N VAL A 239 -4.84 1.47 11.12
CA VAL A 239 -5.25 2.68 10.40
C VAL A 239 -6.04 2.32 9.14
N SER A 240 -5.55 1.35 8.38
CA SER A 240 -6.22 0.86 7.16
C SER A 240 -7.58 0.21 7.47
N LEU A 241 -7.67 -0.60 8.52
CA LEU A 241 -8.93 -1.23 8.93
C LEU A 241 -9.93 -0.20 9.46
N ALA A 242 -9.49 0.74 10.29
CA ALA A 242 -10.30 1.82 10.83
C ALA A 242 -10.90 2.70 9.73
N LEU A 243 -10.06 3.11 8.77
CA LEU A 243 -10.52 3.91 7.64
C LEU A 243 -11.45 3.09 6.73
N SER A 244 -11.11 1.84 6.43
CA SER A 244 -11.95 0.95 5.62
C SER A 244 -13.34 0.74 6.21
N ALA A 245 -13.41 0.46 7.52
CA ALA A 245 -14.67 0.29 8.25
C ALA A 245 -15.48 1.59 8.30
N THR A 246 -14.81 2.73 8.52
CA THR A 246 -15.46 4.06 8.50
C THR A 246 -16.06 4.36 7.13
N LEU A 247 -15.34 4.05 6.05
CA LEU A 247 -15.83 4.20 4.67
C LEU A 247 -16.97 3.23 4.34
N TYR A 248 -17.05 2.10 5.04
CA TYR A 248 -18.20 1.20 4.99
C TYR A 248 -19.36 1.64 5.91
N GLY A 249 -19.14 2.66 6.75
CA GLY A 249 -20.14 3.14 7.70
C GLY A 249 -20.21 2.35 9.01
N HIS A 250 -19.20 1.54 9.31
CA HIS A 250 -19.08 0.83 10.58
C HIS A 250 -18.13 1.59 11.53
N LYS A 251 -18.59 1.85 12.76
CA LYS A 251 -17.79 2.54 13.77
C LYS A 251 -17.03 1.53 14.60
N LEU A 252 -15.70 1.52 14.48
CA LEU A 252 -14.83 0.69 15.30
C LEU A 252 -14.49 1.38 16.63
N ASN A 253 -14.33 0.58 17.69
CA ASN A 253 -13.73 1.06 18.94
C ASN A 253 -12.21 1.18 18.75
N VAL A 254 -11.79 2.23 18.03
CA VAL A 254 -10.39 2.51 17.73
C VAL A 254 -9.56 2.69 19.00
N ALA A 255 -10.14 3.23 20.08
CA ALA A 255 -9.42 3.48 21.32
C ALA A 255 -8.79 2.20 21.90
N ARG A 256 -9.56 1.11 21.97
CA ARG A 256 -9.08 -0.20 22.43
C ARG A 256 -7.90 -0.70 21.58
N PHE A 257 -8.10 -0.81 20.26
CA PHE A 257 -7.04 -1.33 19.36
C PHE A 257 -5.79 -0.46 19.37
N ARG A 258 -5.95 0.86 19.49
CA ARG A 258 -4.86 1.84 19.52
C ARG A 258 -4.02 1.70 20.79
N GLU A 259 -4.65 1.43 21.93
CA GLU A 259 -3.97 1.09 23.19
C GLU A 259 -3.22 -0.24 23.07
N GLU A 260 -3.85 -1.27 22.48
CA GLU A 260 -3.21 -2.57 22.26
C GLU A 260 -1.94 -2.48 21.40
N VAL A 261 -1.96 -1.71 20.32
CA VAL A 261 -0.78 -1.53 19.44
C VAL A 261 0.19 -0.44 19.94
N GLY A 262 -0.16 0.26 21.03
CA GLY A 262 0.65 1.33 21.61
C GLY A 262 0.87 2.54 20.69
N MET A 263 -0.12 2.89 19.86
CA MET A 263 -0.07 4.07 18.99
C MET A 263 -0.64 5.29 19.71
N THR A 264 -0.05 6.49 19.56
CA THR A 264 -0.59 7.71 20.20
C THR A 264 -1.77 8.29 19.39
N VAL A 265 -2.59 9.16 20.01
CA VAL A 265 -3.78 9.73 19.33
C VAL A 265 -3.29 10.60 18.18
N VAL A 266 -2.29 11.44 18.44
CA VAL A 266 -1.67 12.34 17.47
C VAL A 266 -1.08 11.55 16.29
N ALA A 267 -0.36 10.46 16.54
CA ALA A 267 0.20 9.63 15.48
C ALA A 267 -0.91 8.95 14.66
N TYR A 268 -1.95 8.46 15.31
CA TYR A 268 -3.10 7.84 14.64
C TYR A 268 -3.83 8.84 13.73
N ASP A 269 -4.16 10.04 14.23
CA ASP A 269 -4.86 11.06 13.45
C ASP A 269 -4.02 11.53 12.27
N ALA A 270 -2.70 11.70 12.45
CA ALA A 270 -1.77 12.04 11.38
C ALA A 270 -1.71 10.95 10.30
N ALA A 271 -1.64 9.67 10.70
CA ALA A 271 -1.61 8.54 9.78
C ALA A 271 -2.93 8.40 8.99
N VAL A 272 -4.08 8.56 9.66
CA VAL A 272 -5.40 8.56 8.99
C VAL A 272 -5.50 9.70 8.00
N ALA A 273 -5.07 10.91 8.36
CA ALA A 273 -5.10 12.07 7.48
C ALA A 273 -4.20 11.86 6.25
N ALA A 274 -2.96 11.40 6.45
CA ALA A 274 -2.03 11.11 5.37
C ALA A 274 -2.54 9.98 4.46
N LEU A 275 -3.15 8.93 5.00
CA LEU A 275 -3.75 7.87 4.20
C LEU A 275 -4.98 8.35 3.43
N ALA A 276 -5.82 9.20 4.02
CA ALA A 276 -6.94 9.82 3.33
C ALA A 276 -6.49 10.68 2.15
N THR A 277 -5.41 11.47 2.32
CA THR A 277 -4.76 12.21 1.22
C THR A 277 -4.21 11.26 0.17
N ALA A 278 -3.53 10.18 0.56
CA ALA A 278 -2.99 9.18 -0.37
C ALA A 278 -4.09 8.53 -1.22
N ILE A 279 -5.28 8.28 -0.67
CA ILE A 279 -6.44 7.78 -1.45
C ILE A 279 -6.81 8.80 -2.53
N ILE A 280 -6.97 10.08 -2.16
CA ILE A 280 -7.36 11.15 -3.08
C ILE A 280 -6.31 11.33 -4.19
N ASP A 281 -5.04 11.35 -3.81
CA ASP A 281 -3.93 11.49 -4.76
C ASP A 281 -3.89 10.29 -5.71
N ASN A 282 -4.04 9.07 -5.21
CA ASN A 282 -4.08 7.86 -6.03
C ASN A 282 -5.26 7.85 -7.01
N GLN A 283 -6.41 8.45 -6.65
CA GLN A 283 -7.54 8.58 -7.58
C GLN A 283 -7.22 9.53 -8.75
N ASN A 284 -6.52 10.62 -8.48
CA ASN A 284 -6.23 11.68 -9.45
C ASN A 284 -4.94 11.42 -10.27
N GLN A 285 -4.01 10.62 -9.75
CA GLN A 285 -2.73 10.30 -10.37
C GLN A 285 -2.91 9.44 -11.63
N GLN A 286 -2.15 9.77 -12.68
CA GLN A 286 -2.17 9.05 -13.97
C GLN A 286 -0.90 8.24 -14.25
N ARG A 287 0.18 8.44 -13.47
CA ARG A 287 1.49 7.83 -13.74
C ARG A 287 1.82 6.64 -12.83
N ILE A 288 1.47 6.74 -11.56
CA ILE A 288 1.72 5.74 -10.52
C ILE A 288 0.36 5.11 -10.23
N VAL A 289 0.06 3.99 -10.91
CA VAL A 289 -1.31 3.44 -10.99
C VAL A 289 -1.36 1.93 -10.73
N GLY A 290 -0.23 1.29 -10.41
CA GLY A 290 -0.13 -0.15 -10.19
C GLY A 290 -1.08 -0.65 -9.10
N ILE A 291 -1.08 0.01 -7.93
CA ILE A 291 -1.98 -0.35 -6.82
C ILE A 291 -3.44 -0.09 -7.22
N LYS A 292 -3.74 1.07 -7.80
CA LYS A 292 -5.10 1.40 -8.26
C LYS A 292 -5.62 0.34 -9.22
N ASN A 293 -4.89 0.04 -10.29
CA ASN A 293 -5.31 -0.90 -11.32
C ASN A 293 -5.50 -2.31 -10.76
N LYS A 294 -4.58 -2.79 -9.91
CA LYS A 294 -4.72 -4.08 -9.22
C LYS A 294 -6.07 -4.21 -8.53
N TYR A 295 -6.45 -3.20 -7.74
CA TYR A 295 -7.66 -3.24 -6.93
C TYR A 295 -8.95 -2.79 -7.66
N THR A 296 -8.87 -2.43 -8.95
CA THR A 296 -10.04 -2.28 -9.83
C THR A 296 -10.52 -3.60 -10.41
N GLU A 297 -9.76 -4.68 -10.27
CA GLU A 297 -10.16 -5.99 -10.77
C GLU A 297 -11.32 -6.58 -9.95
N GLN A 298 -12.18 -7.35 -10.63
CA GLN A 298 -13.37 -7.95 -10.01
C GLN A 298 -13.03 -8.87 -8.83
N VAL A 299 -11.84 -9.50 -8.87
CA VAL A 299 -11.34 -10.37 -7.79
C VAL A 299 -11.21 -9.61 -6.45
N TYR A 300 -10.94 -8.31 -6.51
CA TYR A 300 -10.86 -7.44 -5.33
C TYR A 300 -12.14 -6.61 -5.10
N ASN A 301 -13.26 -7.00 -5.71
CA ASN A 301 -14.54 -6.28 -5.64
C ASN A 301 -14.41 -4.77 -5.97
N LYS A 302 -13.44 -4.42 -6.82
CA LYS A 302 -13.20 -3.05 -7.26
C LYS A 302 -13.02 -2.05 -6.11
N VAL A 303 -12.45 -2.47 -4.97
CA VAL A 303 -12.37 -1.63 -3.75
C VAL A 303 -11.56 -0.34 -3.91
N SER A 304 -10.74 -0.20 -4.96
CA SER A 304 -10.07 1.05 -5.29
C SER A 304 -10.95 2.04 -6.06
N GLU A 305 -12.05 1.57 -6.64
CA GLU A 305 -13.11 2.45 -7.14
C GLU A 305 -13.83 3.01 -5.92
N PHE A 306 -13.33 4.13 -5.42
CA PHE A 306 -14.12 4.91 -4.51
C PHE A 306 -15.21 5.51 -5.36
N ASP A 307 -16.43 5.01 -5.15
CA ASP A 307 -17.61 5.73 -5.56
C ASP A 307 -17.51 7.08 -4.87
N ALA A 308 -17.07 8.08 -5.62
CA ALA A 308 -17.07 9.45 -5.18
C ALA A 308 -18.53 9.89 -4.89
N ALA A 309 -19.52 9.05 -5.21
CA ALA A 309 -20.89 9.03 -4.71
C ALA A 309 -21.03 8.80 -3.19
N THR A 310 -19.94 8.65 -2.43
CA THR A 310 -19.96 8.95 -0.99
C THR A 310 -20.21 10.44 -0.85
N LEU A 311 -21.50 10.81 -0.91
CA LEU A 311 -21.94 12.19 -0.91
C LEU A 311 -21.43 12.83 0.39
N LYS A 312 -20.44 13.71 0.24
CA LYS A 312 -19.89 14.44 1.39
C LYS A 312 -20.87 15.53 1.72
N GLU A 313 -21.36 15.57 2.96
CA GLU A 313 -22.03 16.75 3.47
C GLU A 313 -21.00 17.65 4.11
N ILE A 314 -20.82 18.83 3.52
CA ILE A 314 -19.87 19.83 3.95
C ILE A 314 -20.66 20.96 4.59
N GLU A 315 -20.41 21.20 5.87
CA GLU A 315 -20.92 22.36 6.57
C GLU A 315 -20.04 23.57 6.32
N LEU A 316 -20.67 24.66 5.86
CA LEU A 316 -20.04 25.94 5.64
C LEU A 316 -20.23 26.90 6.82
N THR A 317 -19.35 27.89 6.91
CA THR A 317 -19.37 28.94 7.95
C THR A 317 -20.65 29.77 7.96
N ASP A 318 -21.38 29.80 6.85
CA ASP A 318 -22.65 30.53 6.71
C ASP A 318 -23.89 29.66 7.01
N GLY A 319 -23.70 28.42 7.50
CA GLY A 319 -24.79 27.52 7.83
C GLY A 319 -25.32 26.69 6.66
N ARG A 320 -24.75 26.82 5.47
CA ARG A 320 -25.07 25.95 4.32
C ARG A 320 -24.45 24.57 4.48
N LEU A 321 -25.20 23.56 4.08
CA LEU A 321 -24.76 22.18 3.93
C LEU A 321 -24.67 21.87 2.44
N ILE A 322 -23.46 21.62 1.95
CA ILE A 322 -23.21 21.26 0.56
C ILE A 322 -22.99 19.76 0.48
N ARG A 323 -23.85 19.08 -0.28
CA ARG A 323 -23.76 17.66 -0.53
C ARG A 323 -23.30 17.40 -1.95
N GLY A 324 -22.16 16.75 -2.17
CA GLY A 324 -21.67 16.50 -3.53
C GLY A 324 -20.62 15.40 -3.65
N ARG A 325 -20.31 15.05 -4.89
CA ARG A 325 -19.28 14.09 -5.26
C ARG A 325 -17.91 14.73 -5.15
N PHE A 326 -17.02 14.21 -4.31
CA PHE A 326 -15.67 14.79 -4.21
C PHE A 326 -14.86 14.55 -5.50
N VAL A 327 -14.24 15.59 -6.04
CA VAL A 327 -13.42 15.52 -7.26
C VAL A 327 -11.94 15.59 -6.90
N CYS A 328 -11.50 16.71 -6.36
CA CYS A 328 -10.09 16.96 -6.05
C CYS A 328 -9.92 18.12 -5.05
N THR A 329 -8.69 18.34 -4.60
CA THR A 329 -8.26 19.56 -3.90
C THR A 329 -7.23 20.32 -4.72
N ASP A 330 -7.15 21.64 -4.56
CA ASP A 330 -6.09 22.47 -5.15
C ASP A 330 -4.89 22.66 -4.19
N ASN A 331 -3.91 23.47 -4.59
CA ASN A 331 -2.71 23.78 -3.78
C ASN A 331 -2.99 24.62 -2.53
N VAL A 332 -4.22 25.12 -2.36
CA VAL A 332 -4.64 25.97 -1.24
C VAL A 332 -5.80 25.28 -0.52
N PRO A 333 -5.58 24.07 0.02
CA PRO A 333 -6.54 23.01 0.37
C PRO A 333 -8.05 23.29 0.17
N ASN A 334 -8.45 23.76 -1.01
CA ASN A 334 -9.85 24.00 -1.34
C ASN A 334 -10.45 22.69 -1.82
N ILE A 335 -11.76 22.50 -1.63
CA ILE A 335 -12.44 21.27 -1.99
C ILE A 335 -13.28 21.51 -3.25
N ILE A 336 -13.10 20.67 -4.26
CA ILE A 336 -13.94 20.69 -5.46
C ILE A 336 -14.93 19.52 -5.38
N LEU A 337 -16.22 19.85 -5.44
CA LEU A 337 -17.33 18.89 -5.51
C LEU A 337 -18.02 18.98 -6.88
N ALA A 338 -18.37 17.83 -7.47
CA ALA A 338 -19.23 17.70 -8.64
C ALA A 338 -20.61 17.17 -8.25
N ASP A 339 -21.62 17.42 -9.09
CA ASP A 339 -23.02 17.06 -8.82
C ASP A 339 -23.49 17.46 -7.40
N ALA A 340 -23.07 18.64 -6.96
CA ALA A 340 -23.35 19.18 -5.65
C ALA A 340 -24.75 19.78 -5.57
N ASN A 341 -25.37 19.61 -4.41
CA ASN A 341 -26.62 20.24 -4.00
C ASN A 341 -26.38 21.03 -2.70
N GLU A 342 -27.02 22.18 -2.53
CA GLU A 342 -27.05 22.94 -1.28
C GLU A 342 -28.39 22.79 -0.56
N ARG A 343 -28.33 22.84 0.77
CA ARG A 343 -29.44 23.06 1.68
C ARG A 343 -28.98 23.94 2.84
N TRP A 344 -29.91 24.59 3.53
CA TRP A 344 -29.61 25.30 4.78
C TRP A 344 -29.87 24.40 5.99
N LYS A 345 -29.14 24.63 7.09
CA LYS A 345 -29.33 23.88 8.34
C LYS A 345 -30.75 23.97 8.91
N ASP A 346 -31.43 25.07 8.64
CA ASP A 346 -32.75 25.37 9.20
C ASP A 346 -33.90 24.90 8.27
N GLU A 347 -33.58 24.37 7.08
CA GLU A 347 -34.58 23.83 6.15
C GLU A 347 -35.01 22.42 6.57
N THR A 348 -36.33 22.20 6.63
CA THR A 348 -36.93 20.89 6.92
C THR A 348 -36.64 19.87 5.83
N SER A 349 -36.61 18.57 6.17
CA SER A 349 -36.25 17.48 5.23
C SER A 349 -37.13 17.37 3.98
N ASP A 350 -38.27 18.03 3.95
CA ASP A 350 -39.24 18.01 2.86
C ASP A 350 -38.92 19.01 1.74
N ASP A 351 -38.00 19.96 1.96
CA ASP A 351 -37.58 20.90 0.91
C ASP A 351 -36.55 20.24 -0.02
N PRO A 352 -36.79 20.25 -1.36
CA PRO A 352 -35.87 19.63 -2.30
C PRO A 352 -34.54 20.40 -2.35
N PRO A 353 -33.39 19.72 -2.24
CA PRO A 353 -32.10 20.39 -2.18
C PRO A 353 -31.79 21.08 -3.52
N ARG A 354 -31.24 22.29 -3.46
CA ARG A 354 -30.96 23.09 -4.66
C ARG A 354 -29.70 22.58 -5.36
N ARG A 355 -29.83 22.15 -6.62
CA ARG A 355 -28.71 21.66 -7.43
C ARG A 355 -27.79 22.80 -7.87
N ILE A 356 -26.50 22.68 -7.56
CA ILE A 356 -25.44 23.66 -7.90
C ILE A 356 -24.45 23.08 -8.92
N GLY A 357 -24.30 21.76 -9.00
CA GLY A 357 -23.41 21.11 -9.98
C GLY A 357 -21.95 21.09 -9.53
N LEU A 358 -21.06 21.83 -10.20
CA LEU A 358 -19.64 21.88 -9.83
C LEU A 358 -19.40 23.06 -8.87
N VAL A 359 -18.82 22.79 -7.70
CA VAL A 359 -18.60 23.78 -6.63
C VAL A 359 -17.17 23.68 -6.13
N LEU A 360 -16.50 24.83 -6.04
CA LEU A 360 -15.24 24.99 -5.32
C LEU A 360 -15.52 25.64 -3.96
N ILE A 361 -15.13 24.98 -2.89
CA ILE A 361 -15.31 25.42 -1.51
C ILE A 361 -13.97 25.80 -0.94
N ALA A 362 -13.81 27.08 -0.60
CA ALA A 362 -12.57 27.56 -0.03
C ALA A 362 -12.38 27.07 1.42
N ARG A 363 -11.15 26.69 1.79
CA ARG A 363 -10.85 26.14 3.13
C ARG A 363 -11.37 27.00 4.28
N LYS A 364 -11.29 28.34 4.14
CA LYS A 364 -11.75 29.31 5.15
C LYS A 364 -13.24 29.21 5.49
N HIS A 365 -14.03 28.56 4.64
CA HIS A 365 -15.46 28.36 4.83
C HIS A 365 -15.83 26.97 5.34
N LEU A 366 -14.87 26.04 5.47
CA LEU A 366 -15.14 24.68 5.93
C LEU A 366 -15.26 24.62 7.45
N VAL A 367 -16.41 24.16 7.96
CA VAL A 367 -16.64 23.91 9.39
C VAL A 367 -16.51 22.42 9.70
N LYS A 368 -17.20 21.59 8.91
CA LYS A 368 -17.28 20.13 9.13
C LYS A 368 -17.44 19.40 7.80
N ILE A 369 -16.89 18.20 7.70
CA ILE A 369 -17.08 17.30 6.56
C ILE A 369 -17.57 15.97 7.10
N GLU A 370 -18.74 15.53 6.65
CA GLU A 370 -19.33 14.23 6.98
C GLU A 370 -19.45 13.36 5.73
N LEU A 371 -19.13 12.06 5.88
CA LEU A 371 -19.31 11.06 4.84
C LEU A 371 -20.72 10.48 4.99
N ILE A 372 -21.64 10.82 4.07
CA ILE A 372 -22.96 10.19 4.05
C ILE A 372 -22.82 8.84 3.34
N LYS A 373 -23.27 7.78 4.01
CA LYS A 373 -23.34 6.44 3.42
C LYS A 373 -24.20 6.47 2.16
N CYS A 374 -23.75 5.83 1.08
CA CYS A 374 -24.71 5.23 0.16
C CYS A 374 -25.39 4.10 0.94
N LEU A 375 -26.63 4.32 1.38
CA LEU A 375 -27.53 3.18 1.54
C LEU A 375 -27.69 2.62 0.13
N ASP A 376 -27.36 1.35 -0.04
CA ASP A 376 -27.69 0.62 -1.25
C ASP A 376 -29.15 0.94 -1.58
N SER A 377 -29.37 1.45 -2.79
CA SER A 377 -30.70 1.57 -3.35
C SER A 377 -31.18 0.17 -3.71
N ASP A 378 -31.45 -0.63 -2.69
CA ASP A 378 -32.32 -1.78 -2.71
C ASP A 378 -32.94 -1.86 -1.33
N GLY A 379 -34.14 -1.29 -1.22
CA GLY A 379 -35.02 -1.51 -0.09
C GLY A 379 -35.36 -2.99 -0.01
N SER A 380 -34.52 -3.75 0.66
CA SER A 380 -34.90 -5.00 1.30
C SER A 380 -34.22 -5.06 2.66
N ASP A 381 -34.98 -4.64 3.66
CA ASP A 381 -34.80 -5.11 5.03
C ASP A 381 -34.65 -6.63 4.98
N THR A 382 -33.45 -7.12 5.22
CA THR A 382 -33.25 -8.46 5.75
C THR A 382 -32.48 -8.32 7.04
N SER A 383 -33.22 -7.99 8.09
CA SER A 383 -32.89 -8.42 9.44
C SER A 383 -32.65 -9.93 9.42
N TYR A 384 -31.43 -10.37 9.71
CA TYR A 384 -31.20 -11.71 10.23
C TYR A 384 -30.50 -11.57 11.59
N ALA A 385 -31.16 -12.22 12.55
CA ALA A 385 -30.80 -12.37 13.95
C ALA A 385 -29.47 -13.12 14.16
#